data_AF-A0A0U3KRE8-F1
#
_entry.id   AF-A0A0U3KRE8-F1
#
_cell.length_a   1.000
_cell.length_b   1.000
_cell.length_c   1.000
_cell.angle_alpha   90.00
_cell.angle_beta   90.00
_cell.angle_gamma   90.00
#
_symmetry.space_group_name_H-M   'P 1'
#
loop_
_entity.id
_entity.type
_entity.pdbx_description
1 polymer ?
#
loop_
_entity_poly.entity_id
_entity_poly.type
_entity_poly.pdbx_seq_one_letter_code
_entity_poly.pdbx_strand_id
1 'polypeptide(L)'
;MPWTETVTMQRLHFILACQAGDKSMTELCHLHGISRKTGYKWLKRFNAEELSSVENRSRARLTQPEKIPPDIAEQLVLFRQQHPDWGPKKIRHWFLNNNADFIVPAASTIGDLLKEEGLVSPRIRRKRTPGNLNELTDANRNNHVWSADFKGRFRLKDGSWCRPFTLTDNHSRYLLCCEPGTSETTTFVRGCMEAAFREGGLPDIIRTDNGSPFVAPGILALTQWSVWLMKLGIKTERTTPGCPGQNARHERMHLSMKTAMSHHDVFGSLSEQRVWCNGWRNEFNQEKPHEAHGQVPPAKIWVPSPRSWDGKVPEVNYPEGAKLYKVGEKGDLSLNGRTFLSSALRGEYVRFLEVDDGVDVILFDRVILAYYDRAERSIIRID
;
A
#
# COMPACT_ATOMS: atom_id res chain seq x y z
N MET A 1 45.59 -5.25 34.64
CA MET A 1 45.04 -4.47 33.50
C MET A 1 45.80 -3.15 33.46
N PRO A 2 46.63 -2.87 32.45
CA PRO A 2 47.28 -1.56 32.36
C PRO A 2 46.20 -0.51 32.06
N TRP A 3 46.14 0.54 32.89
CA TRP A 3 45.22 1.64 32.72
C TRP A 3 45.44 2.29 31.36
N THR A 4 44.39 2.41 30.54
CA THR A 4 44.47 3.02 29.21
C THR A 4 44.33 4.54 29.37
N GLU A 5 45.33 5.31 28.91
CA GLU A 5 45.25 6.77 28.96
C GLU A 5 44.08 7.28 28.10
N THR A 6 43.21 8.08 28.71
CA THR A 6 42.16 8.81 27.98
C THR A 6 42.70 10.13 27.41
N VAL A 7 42.03 10.69 26.41
CA VAL A 7 42.37 12.00 25.83
C VAL A 7 42.37 13.11 26.89
N THR A 8 41.49 13.01 27.90
CA THR A 8 41.44 13.94 29.03
C THR A 8 42.69 13.84 29.90
N MET A 9 43.14 12.61 30.21
CA MET A 9 44.37 12.37 30.97
C MET A 9 45.61 12.91 30.23
N GLN A 10 45.72 12.68 28.92
CA GLN A 10 46.83 13.20 28.12
C GLN A 10 46.89 14.74 28.12
N ARG A 11 45.73 15.41 28.15
CA ARG A 11 45.65 16.87 28.25
C ARG A 11 46.04 17.37 29.63
N LEU A 12 45.64 16.67 30.70
CA LEU A 12 46.06 17.00 32.06
C LEU A 12 47.56 16.81 32.24
N HIS A 13 48.14 15.72 31.72
CA HIS A 13 49.59 15.50 31.71
C HIS A 13 50.33 16.64 30.99
N PHE A 14 49.83 17.07 29.84
CA PHE A 14 50.39 18.23 29.11
C PHE A 14 50.36 19.51 29.94
N ILE A 15 49.25 19.78 30.65
CA ILE A 15 49.09 20.98 31.47
C ILE A 15 49.98 20.95 32.70
N LEU A 16 50.06 19.81 33.39
CA LEU A 16 50.96 19.63 34.54
C LEU A 16 52.42 19.81 34.11
N ALA A 17 52.80 19.28 32.94
CA ALA A 17 54.14 19.50 32.37
C ALA A 17 54.40 20.97 32.01
N CYS A 18 53.37 21.71 31.55
CA CYS A 18 53.49 23.16 31.33
C CYS A 18 53.67 23.94 32.65
N GLN A 19 53.02 23.51 33.74
CA GLN A 19 53.11 24.15 35.06
C GLN A 19 54.43 23.86 35.79
N ALA A 20 55.01 22.67 35.58
CA ALA A 20 56.31 22.32 36.13
C ALA A 20 57.45 23.21 35.61
N GLY A 21 57.34 23.71 34.36
CA GLY A 21 58.27 24.68 33.79
C GLY A 21 59.60 24.11 33.25
N ASP A 22 59.77 22.79 33.26
CA ASP A 22 61.04 22.12 32.91
C ASP A 22 61.38 22.12 31.41
N LYS A 23 60.39 22.36 30.54
CA LYS A 23 60.54 22.31 29.07
C LYS A 23 59.80 23.46 28.40
N SER A 24 60.30 23.88 27.25
CA SER A 24 59.64 24.93 26.47
C SER A 24 58.30 24.45 25.91
N MET A 25 57.37 25.39 25.67
CA MET A 25 56.06 25.10 25.06
C MET A 25 56.20 24.36 23.71
N THR A 26 57.26 24.65 22.95
CA THR A 26 57.54 23.98 21.67
C THR A 26 57.87 22.50 21.87
N GLU A 27 58.72 22.18 22.84
CA GLU A 27 59.12 20.81 23.17
C GLU A 27 57.96 20.00 23.75
N LEU A 28 57.16 20.61 24.64
CA LEU A 28 55.97 19.97 25.21
C LEU A 28 54.92 19.68 24.13
N CYS A 29 54.69 20.61 23.21
CA CYS A 29 53.76 20.38 22.10
C CYS A 29 54.23 19.24 21.17
N HIS A 30 55.54 19.16 20.89
CA HIS A 30 56.11 18.07 20.10
C HIS A 30 55.98 16.71 20.81
N LEU A 31 56.28 16.66 22.11
CA LEU A 31 56.22 15.44 22.92
C LEU A 31 54.79 14.90 23.05
N HIS A 32 53.79 15.78 23.09
CA HIS A 32 52.37 15.42 23.14
C HIS A 32 51.70 15.33 21.75
N GLY A 33 52.46 15.48 20.65
CA GLY A 33 51.93 15.35 19.28
C GLY A 33 50.86 16.39 18.90
N ILE A 34 50.89 17.58 19.51
CA ILE A 34 49.90 18.65 19.28
C ILE A 34 50.54 19.91 18.70
N SER A 35 49.75 20.70 17.97
CA SER A 35 50.21 22.02 17.51
C SER A 35 50.35 23.00 18.69
N ARG A 36 51.28 23.96 18.59
CA ARG A 36 51.42 25.06 19.57
C ARG A 36 50.11 25.81 19.81
N LYS A 37 49.30 26.02 18.77
CA LYS A 37 47.96 26.64 18.87
C LYS A 37 47.02 25.82 19.76
N THR A 38 47.08 24.49 19.65
CA THR A 38 46.31 23.58 20.50
C THR A 38 46.82 23.58 21.94
N GLY A 39 48.14 23.61 22.14
CA GLY A 39 48.77 23.70 23.46
C GLY A 39 48.34 24.95 24.23
N TYR A 40 48.54 26.14 23.67
CA TYR A 40 48.10 27.40 24.29
C TYR A 40 46.59 27.46 24.54
N LYS A 41 45.78 26.87 23.65
CA LYS A 41 44.31 26.80 23.83
C LYS A 41 43.93 26.02 25.08
N TRP A 42 44.56 24.88 25.34
CA TRP A 42 44.25 24.07 26.52
C TRP A 42 44.81 24.68 27.80
N LEU A 43 46.01 25.26 27.75
CA LEU A 43 46.58 25.99 28.89
C LEU A 43 45.69 27.16 29.31
N LYS A 44 45.19 27.95 28.35
CA LYS A 44 44.24 29.06 28.63
C LYS A 44 42.89 28.58 29.18
N ARG A 45 42.49 27.34 28.88
CA ARG A 45 41.19 26.79 29.28
C ARG A 45 41.23 26.09 30.62
N PHE A 46 42.41 25.63 31.05
CA PHE A 46 42.55 24.88 32.28
C PHE A 46 42.13 25.72 33.49
N ASN A 47 41.29 25.13 34.32
CA ASN A 47 40.95 25.63 35.65
C ASN A 47 41.26 24.52 36.66
N ALA A 48 42.07 24.82 37.67
CA ALA A 48 42.49 23.86 38.68
C ALA A 48 41.32 23.37 39.56
N GLU A 49 40.26 24.18 39.70
CA GLU A 49 39.04 23.83 40.44
C GLU A 49 38.06 22.98 39.62
N GLU A 50 38.26 22.88 38.30
CA GLU A 50 37.35 22.20 37.38
C GLU A 50 38.11 21.31 36.38
N LEU A 51 38.31 20.03 36.72
CA LEU A 51 38.98 19.04 35.87
C LEU A 51 38.28 18.81 34.51
N SER A 52 36.97 19.07 34.40
CA SER A 52 36.22 19.04 33.13
C SER A 52 36.60 20.19 32.17
N SER A 53 37.35 21.19 32.62
CA SER A 53 37.78 22.33 31.80
C SER A 53 38.63 21.94 30.58
N VAL A 54 39.26 20.77 30.63
CA VAL A 54 40.08 20.19 29.54
C VAL A 54 39.31 19.25 28.61
N GLU A 55 38.00 19.09 28.84
CA GLU A 55 37.13 18.33 27.95
C GLU A 55 36.73 19.14 26.71
N ASN A 56 36.23 18.42 25.70
CA ASN A 56 35.70 19.07 24.51
C ASN A 56 34.38 19.75 24.88
N ARG A 57 34.36 21.09 24.87
CA ARG A 57 33.09 21.83 24.91
C ARG A 57 32.24 21.52 23.67
N SER A 58 30.93 21.53 23.84
CA SER A 58 29.97 21.42 22.74
C SER A 58 30.30 22.44 21.64
N ARG A 59 30.24 21.99 20.39
CA ARG A 59 30.38 22.84 19.20
C ARG A 59 29.01 23.33 18.70
N ALA A 60 27.93 23.07 19.44
CA ALA A 60 26.60 23.53 19.08
C ALA A 60 26.54 25.07 19.08
N ARG A 61 25.83 25.63 18.11
CA ARG A 61 25.60 27.08 18.00
C ARG A 61 24.78 27.55 19.21
N LEU A 62 25.15 28.67 19.83
CA LEU A 62 24.51 29.21 21.04
C LEU A 62 23.08 29.73 20.82
N THR A 63 22.74 30.06 19.57
CA THR A 63 21.40 30.47 19.15
C THR A 63 21.04 29.72 17.87
N GLN A 64 19.86 29.10 17.86
CA GLN A 64 19.26 28.43 16.69
C GLN A 64 18.05 29.24 16.22
N PRO A 65 18.24 30.26 15.36
CA PRO A 65 17.15 31.08 14.82
C PRO A 65 16.18 30.29 13.91
N GLU A 66 16.49 29.03 13.59
CA GLU A 66 15.67 28.13 12.77
C GLU A 66 14.67 27.28 13.59
N LYS A 67 14.48 27.58 14.89
CA LYS A 67 13.51 26.84 15.70
C LYS A 67 12.09 27.21 15.24
N ILE A 68 11.30 26.19 14.92
CA ILE A 68 9.90 26.34 14.53
C ILE A 68 9.20 27.17 15.63
N PRO A 69 8.43 28.22 15.28
CA PRO A 69 7.61 28.96 16.23
C PRO A 69 6.75 28.01 17.08
N PRO A 70 6.65 28.21 18.42
CA PRO A 70 5.96 27.27 19.31
C PRO A 70 4.51 26.96 18.93
N ASP A 71 3.80 27.95 18.42
CA ASP A 71 2.43 27.85 17.91
C ASP A 71 2.34 26.92 16.69
N ILE A 72 3.27 27.04 15.75
CA ILE A 72 3.35 26.15 14.57
C ILE A 72 3.73 24.74 15.01
N ALA A 73 4.65 24.60 15.96
CA ALA A 73 5.05 23.30 16.49
C ALA A 73 3.87 22.59 17.17
N GLU A 74 3.08 23.30 17.97
CA GLU A 74 1.87 22.78 18.60
C GLU A 74 0.84 22.32 17.56
N GLN A 75 0.57 23.13 16.53
CA GLN A 75 -0.33 22.74 15.44
C GLN A 75 0.12 21.45 14.73
N LEU A 76 1.41 21.30 14.45
CA LEU A 76 1.97 20.10 13.81
C LEU A 76 1.85 18.87 14.71
N VAL A 77 2.05 19.03 16.02
CA VAL A 77 1.92 17.96 17.01
C VAL A 77 0.46 17.53 17.18
N LEU A 78 -0.47 18.48 17.31
CA LEU A 78 -1.90 18.21 17.37
C LEU A 78 -2.39 17.49 16.11
N PHE A 79 -1.96 17.94 14.93
CA PHE A 79 -2.29 17.28 13.67
C PHE A 79 -1.74 15.84 13.62
N ARG A 80 -0.52 15.62 14.12
CA ARG A 80 0.07 14.28 14.22
C ARG A 80 -0.73 13.36 15.14
N GLN A 81 -1.27 13.89 16.24
CA GLN A 81 -2.11 13.13 17.19
C GLN A 81 -3.47 12.76 16.58
N GLN A 82 -4.03 13.64 15.75
CA GLN A 82 -5.26 13.36 14.98
C GLN A 82 -5.04 12.35 13.85
N HIS A 83 -3.84 12.32 13.25
CA HIS A 83 -3.46 11.37 12.19
C HIS A 83 -2.21 10.54 12.56
N PRO A 84 -2.32 9.58 13.50
CA PRO A 84 -1.20 8.79 14.02
C PRO A 84 -0.49 7.86 13.02
N ASP A 85 -1.03 7.64 11.83
CA ASP A 85 -0.36 6.89 10.76
C ASP A 85 0.31 7.77 9.69
N TRP A 86 0.17 9.09 9.77
CA TRP A 86 0.73 10.02 8.78
C TRP A 86 2.16 10.45 9.12
N GLY A 87 3.08 10.20 8.17
CA GLY A 87 4.47 10.61 8.32
C GLY A 87 4.71 12.11 8.04
N PRO A 88 5.89 12.65 8.37
CA PRO A 88 6.22 14.08 8.23
C PRO A 88 5.97 14.65 6.83
N LYS A 89 6.26 13.86 5.78
CA LYS A 89 5.99 14.26 4.39
C LYS A 89 4.49 14.47 4.13
N LYS A 90 3.63 13.62 4.71
CA LYS A 90 2.16 13.69 4.52
C LYS A 90 1.61 14.91 5.22
N ILE A 91 1.99 15.10 6.49
CA ILE A 91 1.62 16.28 7.28
C ILE A 91 1.99 17.55 6.54
N ARG A 92 3.26 17.66 6.09
CA ARG A 92 3.72 18.83 5.31
C ARG A 92 2.84 19.12 4.09
N HIS A 93 2.58 18.12 3.26
CA HIS A 93 1.83 18.35 2.03
C HIS A 93 0.35 18.58 2.28
N TRP A 94 -0.22 18.05 3.37
CA TRP A 94 -1.57 18.40 3.76
C TRP A 94 -1.69 19.90 4.06
N PHE A 95 -0.79 20.47 4.87
CA PHE A 95 -0.81 21.92 5.14
C PHE A 95 -0.59 22.76 3.88
N LEU A 96 0.29 22.33 2.98
CA LEU A 96 0.48 23.00 1.68
C LEU A 96 -0.76 22.92 0.78
N ASN A 97 -1.41 21.76 0.71
CA ASN A 97 -2.60 21.56 -0.13
C ASN A 97 -3.85 22.28 0.40
N ASN A 98 -3.84 22.68 1.68
CA ASN A 98 -4.92 23.39 2.37
C ASN A 98 -4.57 24.88 2.62
N ASN A 99 -3.53 25.41 1.96
CA ASN A 99 -3.13 26.82 2.04
C ASN A 99 -2.98 27.34 3.48
N ALA A 100 -2.21 26.62 4.31
CA ALA A 100 -1.94 27.05 5.69
C ALA A 100 -1.42 28.51 5.75
N ASP A 101 -1.87 29.26 6.76
CA ASP A 101 -1.53 30.69 6.95
C ASP A 101 -0.09 30.93 7.42
N PHE A 102 0.76 29.90 7.41
CA PHE A 102 2.14 29.95 7.86
C PHE A 102 3.09 29.24 6.89
N ILE A 103 4.37 29.57 6.99
CA ILE A 103 5.42 28.91 6.19
C ILE A 103 5.60 27.48 6.70
N VAL A 104 5.10 26.51 5.95
CA VAL A 104 5.16 25.10 6.32
C VAL A 104 6.62 24.60 6.37
N PRO A 105 7.13 24.11 7.52
CA PRO A 105 8.50 23.66 7.66
C PRO A 105 8.87 22.50 6.72
N ALA A 106 10.18 22.25 6.56
CA ALA A 106 10.66 21.11 5.79
C ALA A 106 10.25 19.78 6.46
N ALA A 107 10.08 18.74 5.65
CA ALA A 107 9.64 17.43 6.16
C ALA A 107 10.66 16.80 7.14
N SER A 108 11.94 17.13 7.02
CA SER A 108 12.98 16.75 7.98
C SER A 108 12.75 17.43 9.33
N THR A 109 12.53 18.75 9.33
CA THR A 109 12.29 19.54 10.54
C THR A 109 11.04 19.09 11.28
N ILE A 110 9.95 18.79 10.56
CA ILE A 110 8.75 18.17 11.14
C ILE A 110 9.10 16.79 11.72
N GLY A 111 9.93 16.00 11.03
CA GLY A 111 10.37 14.70 11.53
C GLY A 111 11.19 14.79 12.82
N ASP A 112 12.07 15.79 12.93
CA ASP A 112 12.88 16.03 14.12
C ASP A 112 12.00 16.49 15.30
N LEU A 113 11.07 17.43 15.07
CA LEU A 113 10.06 17.84 16.06
C LEU A 113 9.28 16.64 16.60
N LEU A 114 8.74 15.82 15.70
CA LEU A 114 7.95 14.65 16.11
C LEU A 114 8.79 13.60 16.85
N LYS A 115 10.08 13.52 16.57
CA LYS A 115 11.00 12.63 17.28
C LYS A 115 11.30 13.14 18.68
N GLU A 116 11.49 14.44 18.84
CA GLU A 116 11.65 15.10 20.15
C GLU A 116 10.42 14.86 21.03
N GLU A 117 9.22 14.93 20.46
CA GLU A 117 7.94 14.65 21.12
C GLU A 117 7.63 13.14 21.30
N GLY A 118 8.53 12.24 20.88
CA GLY A 118 8.34 10.79 21.03
C GLY A 118 7.26 10.17 20.12
N LEU A 119 6.80 10.89 19.10
CA LEU A 119 5.70 10.48 18.19
C LEU A 119 6.17 9.70 16.94
N VAL A 120 7.44 9.29 16.91
CA VAL A 120 8.06 8.53 15.81
C VAL A 120 8.42 7.13 16.26
N SER A 121 7.76 6.12 15.68
CA SER A 121 8.12 4.72 15.91
C SER A 121 9.29 4.29 15.00
N PRO A 122 10.23 3.47 15.50
CA PRO A 122 11.34 2.97 14.70
C PRO A 122 10.84 2.07 13.55
N ARG A 123 11.33 2.33 12.34
CA ARG A 123 10.92 1.59 11.13
C ARG A 123 11.72 0.30 10.98
N ILE A 124 11.04 -0.85 11.08
CA ILE A 124 11.63 -2.14 10.73
C ILE A 124 11.78 -2.22 9.20
N ARG A 125 13.02 -2.23 8.70
CA ARG A 125 13.30 -2.44 7.28
C ARG A 125 13.07 -3.91 6.95
N ARG A 126 12.07 -4.20 6.12
CA ARG A 126 11.86 -5.55 5.55
C ARG A 126 12.69 -5.70 4.28
N LYS A 127 13.35 -6.85 4.12
CA LYS A 127 14.03 -7.21 2.88
C LYS A 127 12.98 -7.40 1.78
N ARG A 128 13.20 -6.81 0.60
CA ARG A 128 12.36 -7.04 -0.57
C ARG A 128 12.84 -8.29 -1.29
N THR A 129 11.94 -9.21 -1.59
CA THR A 129 12.25 -10.35 -2.46
C THR A 129 12.12 -9.89 -3.91
N PRO A 130 13.10 -10.17 -4.79
CA PRO A 130 12.96 -9.95 -6.23
C PRO A 130 11.82 -10.86 -6.73
N GLY A 131 10.77 -10.28 -7.29
CA GLY A 131 9.70 -11.02 -7.95
C GLY A 131 9.91 -11.02 -9.46
N ASN A 132 9.68 -12.16 -10.09
CA ASN A 132 9.60 -12.26 -11.55
C ASN A 132 8.38 -11.46 -12.05
N LEU A 133 8.57 -10.67 -13.09
CA LEU A 133 7.52 -9.88 -13.72
C LEU A 133 6.91 -10.71 -14.84
N ASN A 134 5.74 -11.30 -14.59
CA ASN A 134 4.80 -11.58 -15.68
C ASN A 134 4.00 -10.30 -15.94
N GLU A 135 3.75 -9.97 -17.21
CA GLU A 135 3.12 -8.73 -17.63
C GLU A 135 1.60 -8.74 -17.33
N LEU A 136 1.20 -8.12 -16.23
CA LEU A 136 -0.19 -7.69 -16.04
C LEU A 136 -0.37 -6.29 -16.61
N THR A 137 -1.58 -5.92 -17.01
CA THR A 137 -1.85 -4.61 -17.61
C THR A 137 -1.42 -3.46 -16.69
N ASP A 138 -0.62 -2.52 -17.18
CA ASP A 138 -0.34 -1.33 -16.37
C ASP A 138 -1.51 -0.32 -16.41
N ALA A 139 -1.79 0.26 -15.25
CA ALA A 139 -2.92 1.15 -15.05
C ALA A 139 -2.55 2.57 -15.48
N ASN A 140 -2.70 2.87 -16.77
CA ASN A 140 -2.27 4.14 -17.37
C ASN A 140 -3.32 5.27 -17.31
N ARG A 141 -4.54 4.99 -16.85
CA ARG A 141 -5.61 5.99 -16.68
C ARG A 141 -6.61 5.55 -15.62
N ASN A 142 -7.42 6.49 -15.13
CA ASN A 142 -8.51 6.21 -14.20
C ASN A 142 -9.46 5.15 -14.78
N ASN A 143 -9.91 4.25 -13.92
CA ASN A 143 -10.82 3.15 -14.24
C ASN A 143 -10.29 2.16 -15.30
N HIS A 144 -8.98 2.18 -15.58
CA HIS A 144 -8.37 1.16 -16.43
C HIS A 144 -8.30 -0.19 -15.71
N VAL A 145 -7.64 -0.21 -14.55
CA VAL A 145 -7.49 -1.41 -13.73
C VAL A 145 -7.90 -1.07 -12.31
N TRP A 146 -8.90 -1.77 -11.80
CA TRP A 146 -9.20 -1.79 -10.38
C TRP A 146 -8.63 -3.04 -9.75
N SER A 147 -8.07 -2.94 -8.55
CA SER A 147 -7.65 -4.10 -7.77
C SER A 147 -8.61 -4.36 -6.63
N ALA A 148 -9.02 -5.61 -6.49
CA ALA A 148 -9.89 -6.12 -5.43
C ALA A 148 -9.14 -7.13 -4.57
N ASP A 149 -9.22 -6.98 -3.25
CA ASP A 149 -8.55 -7.88 -2.30
C ASP A 149 -9.19 -7.80 -0.91
N PHE A 150 -8.98 -8.85 -0.10
CA PHE A 150 -9.27 -8.87 1.31
C PHE A 150 -8.03 -8.52 2.14
N LYS A 151 -8.16 -7.59 3.08
CA LYS A 151 -7.04 -7.17 3.95
C LYS A 151 -6.51 -8.30 4.86
N GLY A 152 -7.25 -9.40 5.00
CA GLY A 152 -7.05 -10.45 6.00
C GLY A 152 -8.01 -10.29 7.19
N ARG A 153 -7.93 -11.22 8.14
CA ARG A 153 -8.87 -11.29 9.27
C ARG A 153 -8.41 -10.49 10.49
N PHE A 154 -9.36 -9.81 11.12
CA PHE A 154 -9.23 -9.09 12.39
C PHE A 154 -10.24 -9.64 13.39
N ARG A 155 -9.88 -9.71 14.66
CA ARG A 155 -10.76 -10.22 15.71
C ARG A 155 -11.53 -9.06 16.34
N LEU A 156 -12.84 -9.18 16.42
CA LEU A 156 -13.73 -8.26 17.12
C LEU A 156 -13.83 -8.62 18.61
N LYS A 157 -14.28 -7.68 19.46
CA LYS A 157 -14.44 -7.93 20.91
C LYS A 157 -15.48 -9.02 21.20
N ASP A 158 -16.49 -9.17 20.34
CA ASP A 158 -17.48 -10.25 20.40
C ASP A 158 -16.91 -11.63 20.03
N GLY A 159 -15.62 -11.70 19.66
CA GLY A 159 -14.92 -12.93 19.30
C GLY A 159 -15.03 -13.31 17.83
N SER A 160 -15.88 -12.64 17.04
CA SER A 160 -16.04 -12.89 15.62
C SER A 160 -14.86 -12.37 14.79
N TRP A 161 -14.76 -12.87 13.55
CA TRP A 161 -13.73 -12.45 12.60
C TRP A 161 -14.32 -11.49 11.57
N CYS A 162 -13.65 -10.36 11.35
CA CYS A 162 -13.92 -9.46 10.25
C CYS A 162 -12.82 -9.54 9.19
N ARG A 163 -13.23 -9.55 7.93
CA ARG A 163 -12.40 -9.57 6.72
C ARG A 163 -12.85 -8.41 5.82
N PRO A 164 -12.18 -7.25 5.90
CA PRO A 164 -12.54 -6.12 5.06
C PRO A 164 -12.23 -6.40 3.59
N PHE A 165 -13.25 -6.27 2.75
CA PHE A 165 -13.12 -6.24 1.30
C PHE A 165 -12.71 -4.83 0.87
N THR A 166 -11.73 -4.75 -0.03
CA THR A 166 -11.21 -3.47 -0.51
C THR A 166 -11.14 -3.46 -2.04
N LEU A 167 -11.52 -2.32 -2.64
CA LEU A 167 -11.48 -2.09 -4.08
C LEU A 167 -10.81 -0.75 -4.36
N THR A 168 -9.76 -0.74 -5.18
CA THR A 168 -8.98 0.47 -5.47
C THR A 168 -8.76 0.67 -6.96
N ASP A 169 -8.71 1.93 -7.39
CA ASP A 169 -8.22 2.31 -8.71
C ASP A 169 -6.68 2.30 -8.71
N ASN A 170 -6.08 1.50 -9.60
CA ASN A 170 -4.64 1.35 -9.67
C ASN A 170 -3.91 2.53 -10.29
N HIS A 171 -4.60 3.41 -11.01
CA HIS A 171 -4.03 4.63 -11.51
C HIS A 171 -4.07 5.70 -10.41
N SER A 172 -5.27 6.15 -10.00
CA SER A 172 -5.44 7.32 -9.09
C SER A 172 -5.19 7.03 -7.61
N ARG A 173 -5.06 5.76 -7.23
CA ARG A 173 -5.06 5.28 -5.82
C ARG A 173 -6.39 5.46 -5.10
N TYR A 174 -7.46 5.87 -5.78
CA TYR A 174 -8.75 6.10 -5.15
C TYR A 174 -9.34 4.79 -4.60
N LEU A 175 -9.78 4.82 -3.35
CA LEU A 175 -10.38 3.69 -2.66
C LEU A 175 -11.90 3.72 -2.87
N LEU A 176 -12.37 2.87 -3.78
CA LEU A 176 -13.79 2.77 -4.15
C LEU A 176 -14.61 2.04 -3.10
N CYS A 177 -14.00 1.06 -2.43
CA CYS A 177 -14.70 0.28 -1.42
C CYS A 177 -13.74 -0.11 -0.30
N CYS A 178 -14.23 -0.02 0.93
CA CYS A 178 -13.59 -0.57 2.12
C CYS A 178 -14.72 -1.06 3.03
N GLU A 179 -15.20 -2.27 2.79
CA GLU A 179 -16.40 -2.79 3.43
C GLU A 179 -16.04 -3.97 4.36
N PRO A 180 -16.32 -3.87 5.68
CA PRO A 180 -16.09 -4.99 6.58
C PRO A 180 -17.14 -6.09 6.39
N GLY A 181 -16.68 -7.32 6.23
CA GLY A 181 -17.54 -8.51 6.13
C GLY A 181 -17.08 -9.63 7.08
N THR A 182 -17.98 -10.55 7.41
CA THR A 182 -17.65 -11.74 8.22
C THR A 182 -17.19 -12.93 7.37
N SER A 183 -17.50 -12.92 6.07
CA SER A 183 -17.20 -14.00 5.13
C SER A 183 -16.79 -13.47 3.75
N GLU A 184 -16.06 -14.29 3.00
CA GLU A 184 -15.56 -13.99 1.64
C GLU A 184 -16.52 -14.58 0.59
N THR A 185 -17.83 -14.34 0.75
CA THR A 185 -18.85 -14.91 -0.15
C THR A 185 -18.99 -14.10 -1.42
N THR A 186 -19.33 -14.76 -2.53
CA THR A 186 -19.63 -14.12 -3.81
C THR A 186 -20.73 -13.06 -3.68
N THR A 187 -21.78 -13.32 -2.90
CA THR A 187 -22.89 -12.38 -2.68
C THR A 187 -22.42 -11.09 -2.02
N PHE A 188 -21.56 -11.21 -1.00
CA PHE A 188 -21.01 -10.04 -0.30
C PHE A 188 -20.11 -9.20 -1.23
N VAL A 189 -19.17 -9.84 -1.92
CA VAL A 189 -18.26 -9.16 -2.87
C VAL A 189 -19.05 -8.49 -3.99
N ARG A 190 -20.05 -9.18 -4.54
CA ARG A 190 -20.91 -8.63 -5.58
C ARG A 190 -21.64 -7.39 -5.07
N GLY A 191 -22.28 -7.43 -3.90
CA GLY A 191 -22.96 -6.26 -3.33
C GLY A 191 -22.03 -5.05 -3.18
N CYS A 192 -20.80 -5.27 -2.73
CA CYS A 192 -19.78 -4.22 -2.63
C CYS A 192 -19.41 -3.62 -4.00
N MET A 193 -19.19 -4.47 -5.00
CA MET A 193 -18.86 -4.04 -6.36
C MET A 193 -20.03 -3.34 -7.04
N GLU A 194 -21.25 -3.81 -6.86
CA GLU A 194 -22.44 -3.15 -7.39
C GLU A 194 -22.60 -1.74 -6.82
N ALA A 195 -22.33 -1.52 -5.54
CA ALA A 195 -22.31 -0.18 -4.95
C ALA A 195 -21.21 0.70 -5.59
N ALA A 196 -19.99 0.17 -5.73
CA ALA A 196 -18.89 0.88 -6.37
C ALA A 196 -19.16 1.20 -7.85
N PHE A 197 -19.82 0.31 -8.59
CA PHE A 197 -20.18 0.51 -9.99
C PHE A 197 -21.25 1.59 -10.18
N ARG A 198 -22.20 1.71 -9.23
CA ARG A 198 -23.20 2.79 -9.26
C ARG A 198 -22.56 4.16 -8.98
N GLU A 199 -21.58 4.21 -8.08
CA GLU A 199 -20.89 5.46 -7.72
C GLU A 199 -19.85 5.88 -8.79
N GLY A 200 -19.03 4.94 -9.23
CA GLY A 200 -17.83 5.19 -10.04
C GLY A 200 -17.86 4.66 -11.47
N GLY A 201 -18.94 4.00 -11.89
CA GLY A 201 -19.05 3.32 -13.19
C GLY A 201 -18.22 2.02 -13.26
N LEU A 202 -18.05 1.47 -14.46
CA LEU A 202 -17.38 0.20 -14.69
C LEU A 202 -15.90 0.41 -15.07
N PRO A 203 -14.96 -0.34 -14.49
CA PRO A 203 -13.58 -0.36 -14.98
C PRO A 203 -13.46 -1.19 -16.26
N ASP A 204 -12.31 -1.12 -16.92
CA ASP A 204 -12.01 -2.08 -17.99
C ASP A 204 -11.58 -3.44 -17.43
N ILE A 205 -10.79 -3.42 -16.36
CA ILE A 205 -10.15 -4.61 -15.80
C ILE A 205 -10.34 -4.63 -14.29
N ILE A 206 -10.71 -5.79 -13.75
CA ILE A 206 -10.61 -6.08 -12.32
C ILE A 206 -9.50 -7.10 -12.10
N ARG A 207 -8.53 -6.73 -11.28
CA ARG A 207 -7.41 -7.58 -10.87
C ARG A 207 -7.66 -8.10 -9.45
N THR A 208 -7.51 -9.41 -9.28
CA THR A 208 -7.62 -10.06 -7.96
C THR A 208 -6.41 -10.95 -7.70
N ASP A 209 -6.29 -11.41 -6.46
CA ASP A 209 -5.46 -12.55 -6.14
C ASP A 209 -6.15 -13.87 -6.56
N ASN A 210 -5.53 -15.00 -6.23
CA ASN A 210 -6.09 -16.34 -6.48
C ASN A 210 -6.92 -16.87 -5.30
N GLY A 211 -7.34 -15.99 -4.37
CA GLY A 211 -8.14 -16.35 -3.21
C GLY A 211 -9.62 -16.57 -3.55
N SER A 212 -10.34 -17.19 -2.63
CA SER A 212 -11.80 -17.21 -2.67
C SER A 212 -12.33 -15.78 -2.47
N PRO A 213 -13.44 -15.37 -3.12
CA PRO A 213 -14.31 -16.11 -4.04
C PRO A 213 -13.95 -15.93 -5.54
N PHE A 214 -12.74 -15.50 -5.86
CA PHE A 214 -12.36 -15.10 -7.23
C PHE A 214 -12.02 -16.28 -8.13
N VAL A 215 -11.66 -17.42 -7.55
CA VAL A 215 -11.22 -18.63 -8.24
C VAL A 215 -12.08 -19.82 -7.85
N ALA A 216 -12.46 -20.64 -8.83
CA ALA A 216 -13.06 -21.97 -8.60
C ALA A 216 -12.40 -23.03 -9.49
N PRO A 217 -12.48 -24.32 -9.12
CA PRO A 217 -12.00 -25.41 -9.97
C PRO A 217 -12.77 -25.46 -11.30
N GLY A 218 -12.07 -25.47 -12.43
CA GLY A 218 -12.69 -25.57 -13.76
C GLY A 218 -11.91 -24.83 -14.84
N ILE A 219 -12.46 -24.80 -16.05
CA ILE A 219 -11.89 -24.09 -17.21
C ILE A 219 -11.68 -22.61 -16.87
N LEU A 220 -10.48 -22.10 -17.17
CA LEU A 220 -10.03 -20.73 -16.86
C LEU A 220 -10.24 -20.34 -15.39
N ALA A 221 -10.43 -21.31 -14.49
CA ALA A 221 -10.82 -21.12 -13.10
C ALA A 221 -12.04 -20.18 -12.90
N LEU A 222 -13.02 -20.26 -13.81
CA LEU A 222 -14.20 -19.39 -13.79
C LEU A 222 -15.07 -19.58 -12.54
N THR A 223 -15.55 -18.46 -12.03
CA THR A 223 -16.58 -18.36 -10.99
C THR A 223 -17.81 -17.65 -11.54
N GLN A 224 -18.98 -17.82 -10.90
CA GLN A 224 -20.18 -17.03 -11.25
C GLN A 224 -19.93 -15.52 -11.16
N TRP A 225 -19.03 -15.11 -10.26
CA TRP A 225 -18.54 -13.73 -10.18
C TRP A 225 -17.81 -13.29 -11.45
N SER A 226 -16.88 -14.10 -11.96
CA SER A 226 -16.16 -13.77 -13.20
C SER A 226 -17.08 -13.73 -14.42
N VAL A 227 -18.07 -14.62 -14.50
CA VAL A 227 -19.08 -14.62 -15.58
C VAL A 227 -19.92 -13.34 -15.51
N TRP A 228 -20.32 -12.92 -14.31
CA TRP A 228 -21.01 -11.65 -14.10
C TRP A 228 -20.19 -10.45 -14.59
N LEU A 229 -18.89 -10.39 -14.27
CA LEU A 229 -17.99 -9.34 -14.78
C LEU A 229 -17.85 -9.38 -16.31
N MET A 230 -17.74 -10.57 -16.91
CA MET A 230 -17.69 -10.72 -18.38
C MET A 230 -18.93 -10.13 -19.04
N LYS A 231 -20.13 -10.38 -18.50
CA LYS A 231 -21.40 -9.81 -19.02
C LYS A 231 -21.44 -8.28 -18.91
N LEU A 232 -20.74 -7.69 -17.94
CA LEU A 232 -20.56 -6.25 -17.83
C LEU A 232 -19.48 -5.69 -18.77
N GLY A 233 -18.81 -6.55 -19.55
CA GLY A 233 -17.66 -6.21 -20.39
C GLY A 233 -16.42 -5.85 -19.59
N ILE A 234 -16.27 -6.40 -18.37
CA ILE A 234 -15.11 -6.20 -17.51
C ILE A 234 -14.19 -7.42 -17.65
N LYS A 235 -12.92 -7.17 -17.96
CA LYS A 235 -11.88 -8.21 -18.05
C LYS A 235 -11.42 -8.58 -16.64
N THR A 236 -11.11 -9.84 -16.40
CA THR A 236 -10.52 -10.28 -15.13
C THR A 236 -9.03 -10.59 -15.31
N GLU A 237 -8.21 -10.07 -14.40
CA GLU A 237 -6.79 -10.38 -14.32
C GLU A 237 -6.46 -10.99 -12.96
N ARG A 238 -5.47 -11.88 -12.92
CA ARG A 238 -5.04 -12.53 -11.69
C ARG A 238 -3.57 -12.31 -11.47
N THR A 239 -3.18 -12.09 -10.23
CA THR A 239 -1.77 -12.08 -9.89
C THR A 239 -1.18 -13.49 -9.87
N THR A 240 0.04 -13.61 -10.36
CA THR A 240 0.79 -14.86 -10.33
C THR A 240 1.19 -15.19 -8.88
N PRO A 241 1.00 -16.44 -8.42
CA PRO A 241 1.48 -16.86 -7.10
C PRO A 241 2.97 -16.54 -6.92
N GLY A 242 3.34 -16.02 -5.75
CA GLY A 242 4.74 -15.71 -5.45
C GLY A 242 5.31 -14.48 -6.18
N CYS A 243 4.48 -13.61 -6.77
CA CYS A 243 4.91 -12.37 -7.43
C CYS A 243 4.40 -11.09 -6.69
N PRO A 244 4.99 -10.71 -5.54
CA PRO A 244 4.53 -9.57 -4.73
C PRO A 244 4.49 -8.23 -5.48
N GLY A 245 5.34 -8.07 -6.49
CA GLY A 245 5.42 -6.84 -7.29
C GLY A 245 4.10 -6.48 -7.98
N GLN A 246 3.29 -7.47 -8.36
CA GLN A 246 2.06 -7.28 -9.12
C GLN A 246 0.92 -6.65 -8.30
N ASN A 247 0.95 -6.80 -6.97
CA ASN A 247 -0.02 -6.23 -6.02
C ASN A 247 0.58 -5.19 -5.07
N ALA A 248 1.83 -4.77 -5.29
CA ALA A 248 2.55 -3.87 -4.37
C ALA A 248 1.81 -2.54 -4.05
N ARG A 249 0.97 -2.06 -4.99
CA ARG A 249 0.13 -0.86 -4.81
C ARG A 249 -0.98 -1.12 -3.78
N HIS A 250 -1.72 -2.22 -3.95
CA HIS A 250 -2.79 -2.64 -3.06
C HIS A 250 -2.24 -3.03 -1.68
N GLU A 251 -1.13 -3.77 -1.64
CA GLU A 251 -0.43 -4.13 -0.40
C GLU A 251 0.02 -2.90 0.41
N ARG A 252 0.45 -1.82 -0.28
CA ARG A 252 0.82 -0.57 0.39
C ARG A 252 -0.40 0.14 1.00
N MET A 253 -1.54 0.13 0.31
CA MET A 253 -2.79 0.65 0.85
C MET A 253 -3.20 -0.16 2.08
N HIS A 254 -3.14 -1.49 2.00
CA HIS A 254 -3.38 -2.38 3.13
C HIS A 254 -2.44 -2.13 4.31
N LEU A 255 -1.15 -1.88 4.07
CA LEU A 255 -0.23 -1.51 5.13
C LEU A 255 -0.66 -0.21 5.81
N SER A 256 -1.08 0.79 5.03
CA SER A 256 -1.57 2.07 5.55
C SER A 256 -2.83 1.87 6.40
N MET A 257 -3.78 1.05 5.93
CA MET A 257 -4.97 0.66 6.68
C MET A 257 -4.60 -0.02 8.00
N LYS A 258 -3.70 -1.01 7.95
CA LYS A 258 -3.26 -1.73 9.15
C LYS A 258 -2.60 -0.81 10.19
N THR A 259 -1.79 0.14 9.73
CA THR A 259 -1.17 1.12 10.61
C THR A 259 -2.24 2.02 11.24
N ALA A 260 -3.16 2.56 10.45
CA ALA A 260 -4.28 3.36 10.98
C ALA A 260 -5.10 2.58 12.03
N MET A 261 -5.47 1.33 11.72
CA MET A 261 -6.19 0.45 12.66
C MET A 261 -5.42 0.18 13.95
N SER A 262 -4.08 0.13 13.92
CA SER A 262 -3.28 -0.14 15.13
C SER A 262 -3.30 0.99 16.16
N HIS A 263 -3.83 2.16 15.78
CA HIS A 263 -4.04 3.30 16.68
C HIS A 263 -5.47 3.37 17.24
N HIS A 264 -6.33 2.42 16.89
CA HIS A 264 -7.68 2.29 17.44
C HIS A 264 -7.79 1.12 18.40
N ASP A 265 -8.73 1.23 19.34
CA ASP A 265 -9.15 0.10 20.16
C ASP A 265 -9.77 -1.01 19.29
N VAL A 266 -9.73 -2.24 19.82
CA VAL A 266 -10.41 -3.37 19.18
C VAL A 266 -11.90 -3.05 19.05
N PHE A 267 -12.43 -3.12 17.82
CA PHE A 267 -13.84 -2.83 17.54
C PHE A 267 -14.77 -3.85 18.23
N GLY A 268 -15.87 -3.34 18.78
CA GLY A 268 -16.90 -4.11 19.46
C GLY A 268 -17.81 -4.89 18.52
N SER A 269 -18.04 -4.39 17.31
CA SER A 269 -18.95 -4.99 16.33
C SER A 269 -18.57 -4.68 14.88
N LEU A 270 -19.18 -5.40 13.94
CA LEU A 270 -19.04 -5.13 12.50
C LEU A 270 -19.56 -3.74 12.12
N SER A 271 -20.62 -3.26 12.80
CA SER A 271 -21.19 -1.93 12.56
C SER A 271 -20.20 -0.82 12.92
N GLU A 272 -19.55 -0.93 14.07
CA GLU A 272 -18.51 0.00 14.51
C GLU A 272 -17.33 -0.01 13.53
N GLN A 273 -16.90 -1.19 13.10
CA GLN A 273 -15.85 -1.29 12.09
C GLN A 273 -16.26 -0.69 10.74
N ARG A 274 -17.55 -0.75 10.36
CA ARG A 274 -18.05 -0.12 9.13
C ARG A 274 -17.98 1.40 9.21
N VAL A 275 -18.36 1.98 10.35
CA VAL A 275 -18.22 3.43 10.58
C VAL A 275 -16.76 3.85 10.45
N TRP A 276 -15.84 3.09 11.06
CA TRP A 276 -14.41 3.35 10.95
C TRP A 276 -13.90 3.23 9.50
N CYS A 277 -14.25 2.15 8.79
CA CYS A 277 -13.85 1.94 7.40
C CYS A 277 -14.34 3.06 6.47
N ASN A 278 -15.56 3.57 6.68
CA ASN A 278 -16.10 4.69 5.92
C ASN A 278 -15.35 5.99 6.20
N GLY A 279 -15.09 6.29 7.48
CA GLY A 279 -14.28 7.45 7.88
C GLY A 279 -12.87 7.37 7.29
N TRP A 280 -12.23 6.20 7.40
CA TRP A 280 -10.90 5.97 6.84
C TRP A 280 -10.88 6.08 5.32
N ARG A 281 -11.89 5.55 4.61
CA ARG A 281 -12.03 5.72 3.15
C ARG A 281 -12.14 7.19 2.78
N ASN A 282 -12.93 7.97 3.52
CA ASN A 282 -13.08 9.40 3.29
C ASN A 282 -11.75 10.13 3.47
N GLU A 283 -11.08 9.95 4.63
CA GLU A 283 -9.78 10.56 4.91
C GLU A 283 -8.73 10.16 3.85
N PHE A 284 -8.67 8.87 3.51
CA PHE A 284 -7.71 8.34 2.55
C PHE A 284 -7.85 8.94 1.15
N ASN A 285 -9.09 9.21 0.73
CA ASN A 285 -9.41 9.75 -0.59
C ASN A 285 -9.37 11.28 -0.63
N GLN A 286 -9.91 11.95 0.38
CA GLN A 286 -10.12 13.40 0.34
C GLN A 286 -8.94 14.19 0.91
N GLU A 287 -8.26 13.64 1.91
CA GLU A 287 -7.32 14.41 2.72
C GLU A 287 -5.90 13.92 2.60
N LYS A 288 -5.70 12.59 2.64
CA LYS A 288 -4.37 11.99 2.69
C LYS A 288 -3.57 12.26 1.42
N PRO A 289 -2.41 12.92 1.49
CA PRO A 289 -1.55 13.11 0.32
C PRO A 289 -0.98 11.79 -0.21
N HIS A 290 -0.81 11.60 -1.54
CA HIS A 290 -0.19 10.40 -2.12
C HIS A 290 1.05 10.69 -2.96
N GLU A 291 2.15 9.99 -2.67
CA GLU A 291 3.44 10.21 -3.37
C GLU A 291 3.37 9.86 -4.86
N ALA A 292 2.52 8.90 -5.23
CA ALA A 292 2.33 8.49 -6.62
C ALA A 292 1.83 9.63 -7.52
N HIS A 293 1.23 10.67 -6.93
CA HIS A 293 0.65 11.80 -7.64
C HIS A 293 1.14 13.14 -7.09
N GLY A 294 2.43 13.24 -6.76
CA GLY A 294 3.01 14.50 -6.32
C GLY A 294 2.42 15.03 -5.00
N GLN A 295 1.97 14.13 -4.12
CA GLN A 295 1.36 14.44 -2.81
C GLN A 295 -0.01 15.13 -2.91
N VAL A 296 -0.75 14.84 -3.96
CA VAL A 296 -2.16 15.23 -4.09
C VAL A 296 -3.06 14.09 -3.57
N PRO A 297 -4.18 14.38 -2.87
CA PRO A 297 -5.16 13.37 -2.47
C PRO A 297 -5.84 12.70 -3.67
N PRO A 298 -6.22 11.41 -3.60
CA PRO A 298 -6.75 10.66 -4.74
C PRO A 298 -8.02 11.27 -5.32
N ALA A 299 -8.90 11.83 -4.48
CA ALA A 299 -10.17 12.42 -4.90
C ALA A 299 -9.98 13.65 -5.82
N LYS A 300 -8.84 14.35 -5.75
CA LYS A 300 -8.57 15.50 -6.64
C LYS A 300 -8.20 15.08 -8.06
N ILE A 301 -7.89 13.80 -8.28
CA ILE A 301 -7.39 13.27 -9.57
C ILE A 301 -8.35 12.23 -10.15
N TRP A 302 -9.01 11.48 -9.27
CA TRP A 302 -9.94 10.45 -9.69
C TRP A 302 -11.18 11.09 -10.32
N VAL A 303 -11.63 10.48 -11.41
CA VAL A 303 -12.88 10.81 -12.08
C VAL A 303 -13.66 9.52 -12.30
N PRO A 304 -15.00 9.55 -12.20
CA PRO A 304 -15.84 8.41 -12.51
C PRO A 304 -15.60 7.87 -13.93
N SER A 305 -15.85 6.59 -14.12
CA SER A 305 -15.75 5.95 -15.42
C SER A 305 -16.81 6.48 -16.37
N PRO A 306 -16.49 6.69 -17.66
CA PRO A 306 -17.51 7.00 -18.67
C PRO A 306 -18.46 5.83 -18.93
N ARG A 307 -18.10 4.61 -18.49
CA ARG A 307 -18.97 3.42 -18.58
C ARG A 307 -19.90 3.38 -17.38
N SER A 308 -20.98 4.15 -17.41
CA SER A 308 -22.00 4.11 -16.35
C SER A 308 -22.69 2.75 -16.26
N TRP A 309 -23.10 2.35 -15.06
CA TRP A 309 -23.86 1.13 -14.83
C TRP A 309 -25.23 1.44 -14.20
N ASP A 310 -26.30 0.96 -14.83
CA ASP A 310 -27.69 1.20 -14.43
C ASP A 310 -28.22 0.17 -13.41
N GLY A 311 -27.37 -0.76 -12.98
CA GLY A 311 -27.75 -1.86 -12.09
C GLY A 311 -28.21 -3.13 -12.80
N LYS A 312 -28.33 -3.13 -14.14
CA LYS A 312 -28.76 -4.30 -14.91
C LYS A 312 -27.56 -5.06 -15.45
N VAL A 313 -27.67 -6.38 -15.48
CA VAL A 313 -26.68 -7.24 -16.13
C VAL A 313 -27.11 -7.41 -17.58
N PRO A 314 -26.30 -6.98 -18.57
CA PRO A 314 -26.62 -7.17 -19.98
C PRO A 314 -26.78 -8.66 -20.31
N GLU A 315 -27.71 -8.95 -21.21
CA GLU A 315 -27.75 -10.25 -21.87
C GLU A 315 -26.62 -10.34 -22.90
N VAL A 316 -26.09 -11.55 -23.08
CA VAL A 316 -25.04 -11.77 -24.08
C VAL A 316 -25.69 -11.86 -25.45
N ASN A 317 -25.35 -10.90 -26.32
CA ASN A 317 -25.86 -10.86 -27.69
C ASN A 317 -24.97 -11.74 -28.57
N TYR A 318 -25.55 -12.83 -29.08
CA TYR A 318 -24.90 -13.70 -30.03
C TYR A 318 -25.23 -13.30 -31.48
N PRO A 319 -24.30 -13.46 -32.44
CA PRO A 319 -24.59 -13.22 -33.85
C PRO A 319 -25.75 -14.09 -34.35
N GLU A 320 -26.52 -13.58 -35.31
CA GLU A 320 -27.59 -14.33 -35.94
C GLU A 320 -27.04 -15.60 -36.61
N GLY A 321 -27.74 -16.73 -36.45
CA GLY A 321 -27.30 -18.03 -36.95
C GLY A 321 -26.14 -18.67 -36.17
N ALA A 322 -25.69 -18.09 -35.06
CA ALA A 322 -24.67 -18.69 -34.22
C ALA A 322 -25.10 -20.06 -33.69
N LYS A 323 -24.19 -21.04 -33.73
CA LYS A 323 -24.38 -22.36 -33.12
C LYS A 323 -24.27 -22.24 -31.60
N LEU A 324 -25.40 -22.28 -30.90
CA LEU A 324 -25.47 -22.08 -29.45
C LEU A 324 -25.79 -23.38 -28.72
N TYR A 325 -25.13 -23.58 -27.58
CA TYR A 325 -25.44 -24.67 -26.65
C TYR A 325 -25.70 -24.10 -25.26
N LYS A 326 -26.77 -24.56 -24.62
CA LYS A 326 -27.10 -24.21 -23.24
C LYS A 326 -26.28 -25.07 -22.28
N VAL A 327 -25.64 -24.44 -21.30
CA VAL A 327 -24.96 -25.12 -20.21
C VAL A 327 -25.97 -25.58 -19.18
N GLY A 328 -25.97 -26.87 -18.88
CA GLY A 328 -26.88 -27.50 -17.92
C GLY A 328 -26.60 -27.12 -16.46
N GLU A 329 -27.49 -27.58 -15.57
CA GLU A 329 -27.39 -27.34 -14.12
C GLU A 329 -26.08 -27.83 -13.50
N LYS A 330 -25.49 -28.91 -14.03
CA LYS A 330 -24.22 -29.44 -13.51
C LYS A 330 -22.99 -28.79 -14.18
N GLY A 331 -23.19 -27.81 -15.06
CA GLY A 331 -22.11 -27.20 -15.84
C GLY A 331 -21.73 -27.99 -17.10
N ASP A 332 -22.57 -28.93 -17.52
CA ASP A 332 -22.35 -29.83 -18.64
C ASP A 332 -23.08 -29.37 -19.92
N LEU A 333 -22.48 -29.71 -21.07
CA LEU A 333 -23.07 -29.53 -22.40
C LEU A 333 -23.60 -30.87 -22.91
N SER A 334 -24.77 -30.84 -23.55
CA SER A 334 -25.37 -32.01 -24.20
C SER A 334 -24.86 -32.13 -25.64
N LEU A 335 -23.65 -32.65 -25.81
CA LEU A 335 -22.95 -32.86 -27.09
C LEU A 335 -22.79 -34.38 -27.34
N ASN A 336 -23.64 -35.00 -28.16
CA ASN A 336 -23.61 -36.46 -28.48
C ASN A 336 -23.16 -37.34 -27.28
N GLY A 337 -23.67 -37.01 -26.09
CA GLY A 337 -23.03 -37.30 -24.79
C GLY A 337 -23.15 -36.09 -23.83
N ARG A 338 -22.64 -36.24 -22.61
CA ARG A 338 -22.53 -35.13 -21.64
C ARG A 338 -21.08 -34.81 -21.38
N THR A 339 -20.69 -33.56 -21.64
CA THR A 339 -19.31 -33.11 -21.45
C THR A 339 -19.30 -31.93 -20.48
N PHE A 340 -18.59 -32.05 -19.37
CA PHE A 340 -18.50 -31.00 -18.37
C PHE A 340 -17.67 -29.81 -18.89
N LEU A 341 -18.27 -28.62 -18.92
CA LEU A 341 -17.62 -27.36 -19.30
C LEU A 341 -17.22 -26.57 -18.05
N SER A 342 -18.20 -26.01 -17.35
CA SER A 342 -17.98 -25.21 -16.14
C SER A 342 -19.29 -24.97 -15.40
N SER A 343 -19.30 -25.16 -14.08
CA SER A 343 -20.44 -24.86 -13.23
C SER A 343 -20.73 -23.37 -13.11
N ALA A 344 -19.75 -22.50 -13.40
CA ALA A 344 -19.91 -21.05 -13.38
C ALA A 344 -20.84 -20.52 -14.48
N LEU A 345 -20.95 -21.25 -15.59
CA LEU A 345 -21.76 -20.89 -16.77
C LEU A 345 -23.15 -21.51 -16.75
N ARG A 346 -23.58 -22.10 -15.63
CA ARG A 346 -24.90 -22.73 -15.49
C ARG A 346 -26.02 -21.86 -16.02
N GLY A 347 -26.83 -22.41 -16.93
CA GLY A 347 -27.99 -21.74 -17.50
C GLY A 347 -27.66 -20.73 -18.60
N GLU A 348 -26.38 -20.38 -18.79
CA GLU A 348 -25.92 -19.53 -19.88
C GLU A 348 -25.81 -20.32 -21.19
N TYR A 349 -25.87 -19.60 -22.31
CA TYR A 349 -25.56 -20.14 -23.63
C TYR A 349 -24.09 -19.87 -23.95
N VAL A 350 -23.44 -20.81 -24.65
CA VAL A 350 -22.10 -20.65 -25.22
C VAL A 350 -22.16 -20.84 -26.73
N ARG A 351 -21.31 -20.11 -27.45
CA ARG A 351 -21.21 -20.16 -28.90
C ARG A 351 -20.12 -21.12 -29.32
N PHE A 352 -20.43 -21.95 -30.31
CA PHE A 352 -19.46 -22.80 -31.00
C PHE A 352 -19.15 -22.18 -32.36
N LEU A 353 -17.88 -22.11 -32.70
CA LEU A 353 -17.40 -21.66 -34.01
C LEU A 353 -16.38 -22.69 -34.52
N GLU A 354 -16.61 -23.23 -35.71
CA GLU A 354 -15.67 -24.16 -36.33
C GLU A 354 -14.41 -23.39 -36.75
N VAL A 355 -13.25 -23.83 -36.25
CA VAL A 355 -11.94 -23.19 -36.53
C VAL A 355 -11.01 -24.08 -37.33
N ASP A 356 -11.24 -25.39 -37.30
CA ASP A 356 -10.51 -26.40 -38.06
C ASP A 356 -11.40 -27.64 -38.29
N ASP A 357 -10.99 -28.52 -39.19
CA ASP A 357 -11.68 -29.77 -39.48
C ASP A 357 -11.83 -30.60 -38.19
N GLY A 358 -13.06 -30.77 -37.73
CA GLY A 358 -13.35 -31.48 -36.48
C GLY A 358 -13.21 -30.66 -35.19
N VAL A 359 -12.70 -29.43 -35.21
CA VAL A 359 -12.45 -28.63 -33.98
C VAL A 359 -13.34 -27.38 -33.92
N ASP A 360 -14.15 -27.30 -32.87
CA ASP A 360 -14.98 -26.13 -32.56
C ASP A 360 -14.33 -25.32 -31.42
N VAL A 361 -14.21 -24.01 -31.56
CA VAL A 361 -13.89 -23.12 -30.44
C VAL A 361 -15.16 -22.78 -29.65
N ILE A 362 -15.09 -22.89 -28.33
CA ILE A 362 -16.18 -22.55 -27.41
C ILE A 362 -15.95 -21.13 -26.90
N LEU A 363 -16.90 -20.23 -27.14
CA LEU A 363 -16.88 -18.85 -26.67
C LEU A 363 -18.04 -18.54 -25.73
N PHE A 364 -17.80 -17.64 -24.79
CA PHE A 364 -18.84 -16.93 -24.03
C PHE A 364 -18.62 -15.43 -24.18
N ASP A 365 -19.62 -14.73 -24.73
CA ASP A 365 -19.48 -13.35 -25.19
C ASP A 365 -18.23 -13.18 -26.09
N ARG A 366 -17.21 -12.46 -25.62
CA ARG A 366 -15.95 -12.19 -26.34
C ARG A 366 -14.79 -13.08 -25.90
N VAL A 367 -15.02 -13.97 -24.94
CA VAL A 367 -13.96 -14.77 -24.29
C VAL A 367 -13.96 -16.17 -24.87
N ILE A 368 -12.79 -16.59 -25.34
CA ILE A 368 -12.53 -17.98 -25.72
C ILE A 368 -12.40 -18.80 -24.43
N LEU A 369 -13.27 -19.78 -24.25
CA LEU A 369 -13.31 -20.62 -23.05
C LEU A 369 -12.42 -21.86 -23.19
N ALA A 370 -12.59 -22.57 -24.30
CA ALA A 370 -11.91 -23.83 -24.59
C ALA A 370 -12.08 -24.19 -26.07
N TYR A 371 -11.41 -25.25 -26.50
CA TYR A 371 -11.68 -25.91 -27.78
C TYR A 371 -12.40 -27.23 -27.52
N TYR A 372 -13.19 -27.68 -28.50
CA TYR A 372 -13.89 -28.95 -28.49
C TYR A 372 -13.48 -29.76 -29.71
N ASP A 373 -12.89 -30.93 -29.45
CA ASP A 373 -12.56 -31.91 -30.47
C ASP A 373 -13.77 -32.82 -30.70
N ARG A 374 -14.34 -32.80 -31.91
CA ARG A 374 -15.52 -33.62 -32.28
C ARG A 374 -15.17 -35.10 -32.44
N ALA A 375 -13.93 -35.44 -32.82
CA ALA A 375 -13.49 -36.83 -33.00
C ALA A 375 -13.29 -37.51 -31.63
N GLU A 376 -12.55 -36.85 -30.75
CA GLU A 376 -12.27 -37.32 -29.38
C GLU A 376 -13.42 -37.02 -28.41
N ARG A 377 -14.39 -36.21 -28.83
CA ARG A 377 -15.54 -35.74 -28.04
C ARG A 377 -15.14 -35.11 -26.71
N SER A 378 -14.01 -34.42 -26.71
CA SER A 378 -13.35 -33.93 -25.50
C SER A 378 -13.13 -32.41 -25.54
N ILE A 379 -13.01 -31.80 -24.36
CA ILE A 379 -12.70 -30.38 -24.23
C ILE A 379 -11.19 -30.21 -24.03
N ILE A 380 -10.58 -29.42 -24.90
CA ILE A 380 -9.19 -29.00 -24.82
C ILE A 380 -9.16 -27.64 -24.14
N ARG A 381 -8.51 -27.57 -22.98
CA ARG A 381 -8.40 -26.35 -22.19
C ARG A 381 -7.31 -25.42 -22.74
N ILE A 382 -7.45 -24.13 -22.45
CA ILE A 382 -6.53 -23.07 -22.93
C ILE A 382 -5.51 -22.69 -21.86
N ASP A 383 -5.78 -23.02 -20.59
CA ASP A 383 -4.95 -22.69 -19.42
C ASP A 383 -3.81 -23.67 -19.14
#